data_AF-X6LM50-F1
#
_entry.id   AF-X6LM50-F1
#
_cell.length_a   1.000
_cell.length_b   1.000
_cell.length_c   1.000
_cell.angle_alpha   90.00
_cell.angle_beta   90.00
_cell.angle_gamma   90.00
#
_symmetry.space_group_name_H-M   'P 1'
#
loop_
_entity.id
_entity.type
_entity.pdbx_description
1 polymer ?
#
loop_
_entity_poly.entity_id
_entity_poly.type
_entity_poly.pdbx_seq_one_letter_code
_entity_poly.pdbx_strand_id
1 'polypeptide(L)'
;MRRAGGILSCDVSWISPYKHEREILFSRSNTSNIEDRHKEYFAWNAKIEKEDKNTQMILLTWGRYDQYIQQTMYISKIWNHFIDLNLIYIILLFAEGDIILSIEYFIKFEKWKIQENNKRKYEEIKNEFIKRRCYNDYINLFSIFAVKIKNIRYTPIEFTTKHTIMIGLPFVEKDKEK
;
A
#
# COMPACT_ATOMS: atom_id res chain seq x y z
N MET A 1 -6.58 -10.34 8.89
CA MET A 1 -6.67 -8.92 9.29
C MET A 1 -5.56 -8.17 8.54
N ARG A 2 -5.89 -7.21 7.66
CA ARG A 2 -4.87 -6.39 6.97
C ARG A 2 -4.19 -5.52 8.02
N ARG A 3 -2.87 -5.51 8.06
CA ARG A 3 -2.11 -4.59 8.91
C ARG A 3 -1.63 -3.46 8.03
N ALA A 4 -2.21 -2.28 8.19
CA ALA A 4 -1.59 -1.08 7.68
C ALA A 4 -0.33 -0.79 8.52
N GLY A 5 0.77 -0.38 7.89
CA GLY A 5 2.03 -0.16 8.60
C GLY A 5 1.90 0.92 9.66
N GLY A 6 2.44 0.66 10.85
CA GLY A 6 2.36 1.58 12.00
C GLY A 6 1.37 1.17 13.10
N ILE A 7 0.50 0.18 12.87
CA ILE A 7 -0.34 -0.43 13.91
C ILE A 7 0.40 -1.65 14.48
N LEU A 8 1.15 -1.43 15.57
CA LEU A 8 1.97 -2.46 16.21
C LEU A 8 1.16 -3.44 17.08
N SER A 9 -0.08 -3.09 17.45
CA SER A 9 -0.96 -3.92 18.28
C SER A 9 -2.38 -3.99 17.72
N CYS A 10 -2.97 -5.18 17.73
CA CYS A 10 -4.40 -5.42 17.47
C CYS A 10 -5.24 -5.37 18.75
N ASP A 11 -4.63 -4.96 19.87
CA ASP A 11 -5.39 -4.72 21.10
C ASP A 11 -6.31 -3.53 20.83
N VAL A 12 -7.60 -3.79 20.65
CA VAL A 12 -8.65 -2.78 20.43
C VAL A 12 -9.32 -2.36 21.75
N SER A 13 -8.76 -2.76 22.90
CA SER A 13 -9.30 -2.41 24.22
C SER A 13 -9.33 -0.89 24.47
N TRP A 14 -8.54 -0.10 23.72
CA TRP A 14 -8.58 1.38 23.71
C TRP A 14 -9.77 1.97 22.95
N ILE A 15 -10.50 1.17 22.16
CA ILE A 15 -11.74 1.57 21.46
C ILE A 15 -12.98 1.28 22.35
N SER A 16 -12.81 0.54 23.45
CA SER A 16 -13.92 0.20 24.35
C SER A 16 -14.29 1.39 25.23
N PRO A 17 -15.55 1.85 25.23
CA PRO A 17 -15.96 2.98 26.05
C PRO A 17 -16.06 2.59 27.53
N TYR A 18 -15.26 3.24 28.37
CA TYR A 18 -15.66 3.49 29.75
C TYR A 18 -16.84 4.45 29.75
N LYS A 19 -17.75 4.27 30.72
CA LYS A 19 -19.13 4.78 30.70
C LYS A 19 -19.28 6.31 30.66
N HIS A 20 -18.21 7.06 30.91
CA HIS A 20 -18.17 8.51 30.91
C HIS A 20 -16.84 8.97 30.27
N GLU A 21 -16.94 9.80 29.24
CA GLU A 21 -15.86 10.34 28.39
C GLU A 21 -15.37 9.44 27.24
N ARG A 22 -15.59 9.92 26.01
CA ARG A 22 -15.22 9.27 24.75
C ARG A 22 -14.00 9.97 24.15
N GLU A 23 -12.83 9.74 24.72
CA GLU A 23 -11.58 10.12 24.07
C GLU A 23 -10.93 8.86 23.50
N ILE A 24 -10.91 8.74 22.17
CA ILE A 24 -10.20 7.66 21.48
C ILE A 24 -8.72 8.04 21.49
N LEU A 25 -7.98 7.53 22.48
CA LEU A 25 -6.55 7.76 22.58
C LEU A 25 -5.81 6.72 21.74
N PHE A 26 -5.38 7.09 20.53
CA PHE A 26 -4.49 6.23 19.74
C PHE A 26 -3.18 6.05 20.53
N SER A 27 -2.85 4.80 20.90
CA SER A 27 -1.58 4.51 21.57
C SER A 27 -0.47 5.08 20.71
N ARG A 28 0.29 6.03 21.26
CA ARG A 28 1.28 6.85 20.56
C ARG A 28 1.99 6.04 19.48
N SER A 29 1.68 6.36 18.21
CA SER A 29 2.44 5.88 17.06
C SER A 29 3.92 6.12 17.36
N ASN A 30 4.75 5.08 17.24
CA ASN A 30 6.16 5.07 17.63
C ASN A 30 6.84 6.42 17.37
N THR A 31 6.96 7.26 18.40
CA THR A 31 7.65 8.54 18.33
C THR A 31 9.13 8.26 18.55
N SER A 32 9.77 7.58 17.61
CA SER A 32 11.18 7.86 17.40
C SER A 32 11.30 9.35 17.04
N ASN A 33 12.46 9.96 17.22
CA ASN A 33 12.69 11.36 16.86
C ASN A 33 12.63 11.53 15.33
N ILE A 34 11.46 11.35 14.74
CA ILE A 34 11.26 11.41 13.31
C ILE A 34 10.95 12.85 12.97
N GLU A 35 11.79 13.44 12.11
CA GLU A 35 11.58 14.77 11.52
C GLU A 35 10.11 14.94 11.09
N ASP A 36 9.58 16.17 11.14
CA ASP A 36 8.16 16.45 10.86
C ASP A 36 7.62 15.80 9.57
N ARG A 37 8.46 15.61 8.55
CA ARG A 37 8.15 14.90 7.29
C ARG A 37 7.68 13.45 7.47
N HIS A 38 8.01 12.81 8.58
CA HIS A 38 7.60 11.45 8.87
C HIS A 38 6.33 11.36 9.72
N LYS A 39 5.88 12.47 10.35
CA LYS A 39 4.59 12.48 11.06
C LYS A 39 3.44 12.19 10.10
N GLU A 40 3.47 12.76 8.90
CA GLU A 40 2.52 12.46 7.83
C GLU A 40 2.59 11.00 7.36
N TYR A 41 3.81 10.43 7.33
CA TYR A 41 4.00 9.02 6.94
C TYR A 41 3.34 8.05 7.91
N PHE A 42 3.19 8.40 9.19
CA PHE A 42 2.53 7.56 10.20
C PHE A 42 1.16 8.10 10.62
N ALA A 43 0.62 9.10 9.91
CA ALA A 43 -0.68 9.66 10.20
C ALA A 43 -1.81 8.69 9.82
N TRP A 44 -2.91 8.79 10.55
CA TRP A 44 -4.13 8.00 10.33
C TRP A 44 -5.33 8.94 10.32
N ASN A 45 -6.29 8.61 9.46
CA ASN A 45 -7.59 9.26 9.45
C ASN A 45 -8.63 8.28 10.03
N ALA A 46 -9.58 8.82 10.77
CA ALA A 46 -10.71 8.07 11.32
C ALA A 46 -12.00 8.69 10.81
N LYS A 47 -12.93 7.85 10.34
CA LYS A 47 -14.29 8.29 10.00
C LYS A 47 -15.32 7.27 10.45
N ILE A 48 -16.52 7.74 10.75
CA ILE A 48 -17.65 6.86 11.02
C ILE A 48 -18.11 6.29 9.68
N GLU A 49 -17.98 4.97 9.52
CA GLU A 49 -18.42 4.24 8.32
C GLU A 49 -19.90 3.86 8.41
N LYS A 50 -20.37 3.50 9.61
CA LYS A 50 -21.77 3.17 9.89
C LYS A 50 -22.07 3.42 11.36
N GLU A 51 -23.28 3.89 11.65
CA GLU A 51 -23.76 4.05 13.03
C GLU A 51 -25.22 3.60 13.12
N ASP A 52 -25.55 2.88 14.19
CA ASP A 52 -26.90 2.54 14.59
C ASP A 52 -27.13 2.88 16.07
N LYS A 53 -28.31 2.55 16.60
CA LYS A 53 -28.70 2.88 17.98
C LYS A 53 -27.69 2.39 19.04
N ASN A 54 -27.00 1.28 18.78
CA ASN A 54 -26.16 0.60 19.76
C ASN A 54 -24.68 0.46 19.31
N THR A 55 -24.38 0.68 18.03
CA THR A 55 -23.05 0.40 17.45
C THR A 55 -22.58 1.54 16.57
N GLN A 56 -21.29 1.89 16.69
CA GLN A 56 -20.60 2.77 15.75
C GLN A 56 -19.41 2.01 15.14
N MET A 57 -19.34 1.97 13.82
CA MET A 57 -18.24 1.41 13.06
C MET A 57 -17.34 2.54 12.60
N ILE A 58 -16.11 2.56 13.10
CA ILE A 58 -15.09 3.54 12.73
C ILE A 58 -14.14 2.90 11.74
N LEU A 59 -14.02 3.49 10.55
CA LEU A 59 -13.01 3.13 9.56
C LEU A 59 -11.75 3.96 9.82
N LEU A 60 -10.64 3.25 10.02
CA LEU A 60 -9.31 3.83 10.11
C LEU A 60 -8.59 3.64 8.78
N THR A 61 -8.10 4.73 8.20
CA THR A 61 -7.31 4.74 6.98
C THR A 61 -5.93 5.33 7.26
N TRP A 62 -4.91 4.82 6.55
CA TRP A 62 -3.57 5.36 6.64
C TRP A 62 -3.47 6.64 5.80
N GLY A 63 -2.86 7.70 6.32
CA GLY A 63 -2.81 9.01 5.65
C GLY A 63 -2.19 8.94 4.25
N ARG A 64 -1.14 8.12 4.08
CA ARG A 64 -0.52 7.84 2.76
C ARG A 64 -1.45 7.13 1.79
N TYR A 65 -2.38 6.30 2.27
CA TYR A 65 -3.40 5.70 1.39
C TYR A 65 -4.37 6.78 0.90
N ASP A 66 -4.88 7.61 1.81
CA ASP A 66 -5.82 8.67 1.48
C ASP A 66 -5.22 9.73 0.54
N GLN A 67 -3.90 9.95 0.62
CA GLN A 67 -3.16 10.85 -0.27
C GLN A 67 -3.21 10.41 -1.75
N TYR A 68 -3.26 9.11 -2.04
CA TYR A 68 -3.14 8.57 -3.41
C TYR A 68 -4.37 7.84 -3.92
N ILE A 69 -5.41 7.64 -3.10
CA ILE A 69 -6.59 6.89 -3.54
C ILE A 69 -7.24 7.51 -4.78
N GLN A 70 -7.39 8.83 -4.83
CA GLN A 70 -8.05 9.50 -5.95
C GLN A 70 -7.23 9.35 -7.25
N GLN A 71 -5.92 9.50 -7.19
CA GLN A 71 -5.02 9.31 -8.33
C GLN A 71 -5.01 7.84 -8.78
N THR A 72 -5.03 6.90 -7.83
CA THR A 72 -5.08 5.46 -8.12
C THR A 72 -6.36 5.12 -8.89
N MET A 73 -7.51 5.59 -8.42
CA MET A 73 -8.80 5.38 -9.08
C MET A 73 -8.88 6.07 -10.44
N TYR A 74 -8.35 7.30 -10.55
CA TYR A 74 -8.28 8.02 -11.82
C TYR A 74 -7.47 7.27 -12.88
N ILE A 75 -6.26 6.82 -12.52
CA ILE A 75 -5.44 6.01 -13.43
C ILE A 75 -6.15 4.70 -13.77
N SER A 76 -6.72 4.01 -12.78
CA SER A 76 -7.49 2.78 -13.03
C SER A 76 -8.58 2.98 -14.08
N LYS A 77 -9.31 4.09 -13.99
CA LYS A 77 -10.39 4.43 -14.93
C LYS A 77 -9.88 4.67 -16.36
N ILE A 78 -8.73 5.35 -16.53
CA ILE A 78 -8.09 5.53 -17.85
C ILE A 78 -7.85 4.17 -18.53
N TRP A 79 -7.50 3.16 -17.75
CA TRP A 79 -7.21 1.81 -18.22
C TRP A 79 -8.38 0.84 -18.04
N ASN A 80 -9.62 1.36 -17.92
CA ASN A 80 -10.85 0.56 -17.78
C ASN A 80 -10.76 -0.54 -16.70
N HIS A 81 -10.11 -0.24 -15.59
CA HIS A 81 -9.94 -1.12 -14.42
C HIS A 81 -9.20 -2.45 -14.69
N PHE A 82 -8.51 -2.58 -15.83
CA PHE A 82 -7.74 -3.78 -16.19
C PHE A 82 -6.45 -3.97 -15.37
N ILE A 83 -5.98 -2.91 -14.72
CA ILE A 83 -4.75 -2.93 -13.94
C ILE A 83 -5.08 -3.19 -12.47
N ASP A 84 -4.24 -3.98 -11.79
CA ASP A 84 -4.29 -4.13 -10.34
C ASP A 84 -4.12 -2.76 -9.65
N LEU A 85 -5.10 -2.36 -8.83
CA LEU A 85 -5.10 -1.09 -8.11
C LEU A 85 -3.89 -0.95 -7.17
N ASN A 86 -3.42 -2.04 -6.57
CA ASN A 86 -2.23 -2.03 -5.72
C ASN A 86 -0.95 -1.81 -6.54
N LEU A 87 -0.89 -2.30 -7.78
CA LEU A 87 0.23 -1.99 -8.67
C LEU A 87 0.25 -0.50 -9.02
N ILE A 88 -0.89 0.08 -9.40
CA ILE A 88 -1.01 1.53 -9.67
C ILE A 88 -0.56 2.33 -8.44
N TYR A 89 -1.08 1.97 -7.26
CA TYR A 89 -0.76 2.64 -6.01
C TYR A 89 0.73 2.57 -5.66
N ILE A 90 1.38 1.41 -5.83
CA ILE A 90 2.82 1.27 -5.59
C ILE A 90 3.64 2.08 -6.60
N ILE A 91 3.21 2.14 -7.88
CA ILE A 91 3.87 2.96 -8.89
C ILE A 91 3.75 4.45 -8.56
N LEU A 92 2.56 4.90 -8.13
CA LEU A 92 2.35 6.26 -7.65
C LEU A 92 3.27 6.60 -6.47
N LEU A 93 3.37 5.70 -5.49
CA LEU A 93 4.30 5.86 -4.37
C LEU A 93 5.75 5.94 -4.84
N PHE A 94 6.13 5.08 -5.80
CA PHE A 94 7.46 5.05 -6.38
C PHE A 94 7.81 6.31 -7.20
N ALA A 95 6.80 6.95 -7.76
CA ALA A 95 6.85 8.23 -8.47
C ALA A 95 6.55 9.44 -7.56
N GLU A 96 6.46 9.23 -6.24
CA GLU A 96 6.18 10.28 -5.25
C GLU A 96 4.86 11.04 -5.49
N GLY A 97 3.91 10.43 -6.23
CA GLY A 97 2.62 11.03 -6.56
C GLY A 97 2.54 11.72 -7.91
N ASP A 98 3.66 11.83 -8.63
CA ASP A 98 3.66 12.40 -9.97
C ASP A 98 2.96 11.45 -10.95
N ILE A 99 1.81 11.88 -11.47
CA ILE A 99 0.97 11.10 -12.39
C ILE A 99 1.68 10.86 -13.72
N ILE A 100 2.38 11.86 -14.26
CA ILE A 100 3.06 11.76 -15.56
C ILE A 100 4.19 10.74 -15.44
N LEU A 101 5.01 10.86 -14.39
CA LEU A 101 6.09 9.93 -14.10
C LEU A 101 5.57 8.51 -13.81
N SER A 102 4.42 8.39 -13.12
CA SER A 102 3.76 7.11 -12.88
C SER A 102 3.35 6.43 -14.19
N ILE A 103 2.75 7.17 -15.11
CA ILE A 103 2.37 6.66 -16.44
C ILE A 103 3.62 6.25 -17.22
N GLU A 104 4.70 7.04 -17.17
CA GLU A 104 5.97 6.65 -17.80
C GLU A 104 6.53 5.35 -17.25
N TYR A 105 6.55 5.20 -15.92
CA TYR A 105 7.00 3.96 -15.28
C TYR A 105 6.12 2.78 -15.66
N PHE A 106 4.80 2.98 -15.74
CA PHE A 106 3.87 1.94 -16.18
C PHE A 106 4.18 1.49 -17.62
N ILE A 107 4.36 2.42 -18.56
CA ILE A 107 4.69 2.11 -19.96
C ILE A 107 6.03 1.38 -20.05
N LYS A 108 7.05 1.85 -19.32
CA LYS A 108 8.38 1.21 -19.28
C LYS A 108 8.28 -0.20 -18.67
N PHE A 109 7.48 -0.37 -17.62
CA PHE A 109 7.25 -1.65 -16.96
C PHE A 109 6.54 -2.65 -17.88
N GLU A 110 5.45 -2.27 -18.54
CA GLU A 110 4.73 -3.18 -19.46
C GLU A 110 5.63 -3.62 -20.62
N LYS A 111 6.42 -2.71 -21.21
CA LYS A 111 7.43 -3.05 -22.22
C LYS A 111 8.51 -3.99 -21.68
N TRP A 112 8.93 -3.82 -20.43
CA TRP A 112 9.93 -4.67 -19.79
C TRP A 112 9.36 -6.07 -19.49
N LYS A 113 8.13 -6.14 -18.99
CA LYS A 113 7.43 -7.36 -18.55
C LYS A 113 7.17 -8.35 -19.69
N ILE A 114 6.94 -7.87 -20.92
CA ILE A 114 6.71 -8.75 -22.08
C ILE A 114 7.98 -9.45 -22.58
N GLN A 115 9.18 -8.99 -22.20
CA GLN A 115 10.44 -9.58 -22.64
C GLN A 115 10.67 -10.94 -21.97
N GLU A 116 10.91 -11.97 -22.78
CA GLU A 116 10.98 -13.36 -22.32
C GLU A 116 12.07 -13.61 -21.26
N ASN A 117 13.22 -12.94 -21.40
CA ASN A 117 14.30 -13.02 -20.42
C ASN A 117 13.85 -12.56 -19.01
N ASN A 118 12.99 -11.54 -18.94
CA ASN A 118 12.53 -11.01 -17.65
C ASN A 118 11.48 -11.93 -17.02
N LYS A 119 10.61 -12.56 -17.82
CA LYS A 119 9.69 -13.59 -17.34
C LYS A 119 10.43 -14.78 -16.76
N ARG A 120 11.45 -15.29 -17.47
CA ARG A 120 12.28 -16.40 -16.99
C ARG A 120 12.95 -16.06 -15.66
N LYS A 121 13.55 -14.87 -15.55
CA LYS A 121 14.14 -14.39 -14.28
C LYS A 121 13.13 -14.35 -13.14
N TYR A 122 11.88 -13.98 -13.42
CA TYR A 122 10.84 -13.99 -12.40
C TYR A 122 10.55 -15.41 -11.92
N GLU A 123 10.35 -16.36 -12.84
CA GLU A 123 10.05 -17.76 -12.49
C GLU A 123 11.18 -18.39 -11.67
N GLU A 124 12.44 -18.04 -11.92
CA GLU A 124 13.60 -18.49 -11.15
C GLU A 124 13.55 -18.04 -9.67
N ILE A 125 13.00 -16.86 -9.38
CA ILE A 125 12.94 -16.29 -8.01
C ILE A 125 11.54 -16.30 -7.39
N LYS A 126 10.51 -16.72 -8.13
CA LYS A 126 9.10 -16.70 -7.72
C LYS A 126 8.87 -17.43 -6.39
N ASN A 127 9.52 -18.57 -6.22
CA ASN A 127 9.42 -19.37 -5.00
C ASN A 127 9.95 -18.63 -3.76
N GLU A 128 10.93 -17.75 -3.91
CA GLU A 128 11.44 -16.93 -2.79
C GLU A 128 10.43 -15.86 -2.37
N PHE A 129 9.72 -15.25 -3.32
CA PHE A 129 8.60 -14.36 -3.01
C PHE A 129 7.50 -15.09 -2.23
N ILE A 130 7.14 -16.30 -2.67
CA ILE A 130 6.14 -17.14 -2.00
C ILE A 130 6.57 -17.48 -0.56
N LYS A 131 7.84 -17.88 -0.34
CA LYS A 131 8.39 -18.15 1.00
C LYS A 131 8.31 -16.93 1.92
N ARG A 132 8.45 -15.72 1.36
CA ARG A 132 8.32 -14.44 2.08
C ARG A 132 6.89 -13.91 2.13
N ARG A 133 5.90 -14.73 1.75
CA ARG A 133 4.46 -14.39 1.74
C ARG A 133 4.09 -13.20 0.84
N CYS A 134 4.87 -12.98 -0.22
CA CYS A 134 4.63 -11.96 -1.24
C CYS A 134 3.92 -12.62 -2.43
N TYR A 135 2.59 -12.73 -2.38
CA TYR A 135 1.79 -13.52 -3.33
C TYR A 135 1.27 -12.77 -4.55
N ASN A 136 1.55 -11.46 -4.69
CA ASN A 136 1.07 -10.69 -5.83
C ASN A 136 2.13 -10.66 -6.94
N ASP A 137 1.91 -11.47 -7.99
CA ASP A 137 2.83 -11.62 -9.12
C ASP A 137 3.14 -10.29 -9.83
N TYR A 138 2.15 -9.41 -9.99
CA TYR A 138 2.35 -8.11 -10.64
C TYR A 138 3.27 -7.19 -9.83
N ILE A 139 3.11 -7.17 -8.51
CA ILE A 139 3.93 -6.37 -7.61
C ILE A 139 5.34 -6.95 -7.50
N ASN A 140 5.48 -8.27 -7.45
CA ASN A 140 6.77 -8.95 -7.43
C ASN A 140 7.56 -8.61 -8.72
N LEU A 141 6.91 -8.72 -9.88
CA LEU A 141 7.50 -8.34 -11.18
C LEU A 141 7.90 -6.87 -11.22
N PHE A 142 7.02 -5.98 -10.78
CA PHE A 142 7.31 -4.55 -10.72
C PHE A 142 8.51 -4.25 -9.82
N SER A 143 8.65 -4.96 -8.71
CA SER A 143 9.75 -4.75 -7.77
C SER A 143 11.11 -5.13 -8.37
N ILE A 144 11.17 -6.17 -9.21
CA ILE A 144 12.38 -6.51 -9.98
C ILE A 144 12.73 -5.37 -10.94
N PHE A 145 11.74 -4.85 -11.66
CA PHE A 145 11.90 -3.72 -12.55
C PHE A 145 12.36 -2.46 -11.81
N ALA A 146 11.69 -2.09 -10.71
CA ALA A 146 11.93 -0.89 -9.93
C ALA A 146 13.37 -0.84 -9.37
N VAL A 147 13.83 -1.95 -8.79
CA VAL A 147 15.21 -2.07 -8.28
C VAL A 147 16.23 -1.84 -9.39
N LYS A 148 15.98 -2.40 -10.58
CA LYS A 148 16.86 -2.23 -11.74
C LYS A 148 16.91 -0.78 -12.24
N ILE A 149 15.78 -0.09 -12.33
CA ILE A 149 15.72 1.24 -12.95
C ILE A 149 16.20 2.37 -12.04
N LYS A 150 15.99 2.28 -10.72
CA LYS A 150 16.42 3.31 -9.76
C LYS A 150 17.70 2.94 -9.01
N ASN A 151 18.37 1.85 -9.40
CA ASN A 151 19.57 1.33 -8.73
C ASN A 151 19.39 1.25 -7.21
N ILE A 152 18.25 0.70 -6.79
CA ILE A 152 17.87 0.66 -5.38
C ILE A 152 18.79 -0.32 -4.65
N ARG A 153 19.25 0.04 -3.46
CA ARG A 153 20.16 -0.80 -2.64
C ARG A 153 19.53 -2.10 -2.11
N TYR A 154 18.23 -2.30 -2.32
CA TYR A 154 17.51 -3.48 -1.86
C TYR A 154 17.38 -4.51 -2.98
N THR A 155 17.41 -5.79 -2.63
CA THR A 155 16.98 -6.85 -3.55
C THR A 155 15.49 -6.69 -3.90
N PRO A 156 15.01 -7.24 -5.03
CA PRO A 156 13.58 -7.20 -5.36
C PRO A 156 12.68 -7.80 -4.27
N ILE A 157 13.16 -8.84 -3.58
CA ILE A 157 12.45 -9.50 -2.48
C ILE A 157 12.37 -8.58 -1.26
N GLU A 158 13.47 -7.96 -0.85
CA GLU A 158 13.48 -7.00 0.27
C GLU A 158 12.62 -5.78 -0.05
N PHE A 159 12.71 -5.26 -1.27
CA PHE A 159 11.89 -4.16 -1.74
C PHE A 159 10.40 -4.50 -1.64
N THR A 160 9.99 -5.65 -2.19
CA THR A 160 8.59 -6.10 -2.15
C THR A 160 8.12 -6.36 -0.73
N THR A 161 8.93 -7.03 0.09
CA THR A 161 8.62 -7.33 1.49
C THR A 161 8.41 -6.04 2.26
N LYS A 162 9.30 -5.07 2.07
CA LYS A 162 9.22 -3.75 2.70
C LYS A 162 7.94 -3.01 2.30
N HIS A 163 7.58 -2.99 1.02
CA HIS A 163 6.33 -2.33 0.57
C HIS A 163 5.09 -3.09 1.05
N THR A 164 5.07 -4.41 0.96
CA THR A 164 3.94 -5.24 1.40
C THR A 164 3.71 -5.14 2.91
N ILE A 165 4.76 -5.06 3.71
CA ILE A 165 4.65 -4.95 5.18
C ILE A 165 4.37 -3.52 5.63
N MET A 166 5.09 -2.53 5.12
CA MET A 166 4.99 -1.16 5.61
C MET A 166 3.83 -0.40 4.97
N ILE A 167 3.61 -0.59 3.67
CA ILE A 167 2.60 0.14 2.89
C ILE A 167 1.31 -0.68 2.84
N GLY A 168 1.43 -2.01 2.81
CA GLY A 168 0.30 -2.91 2.64
C GLY A 168 -0.17 -2.98 1.19
N LEU A 169 -1.22 -3.76 0.98
CA LEU A 169 -1.97 -3.85 -0.28
C LEU A 169 -3.40 -3.36 0.01
N PRO A 170 -3.63 -2.03 -0.01
CA PRO A 170 -4.86 -1.47 0.54
C PRO A 170 -6.10 -1.74 -0.33
N PHE A 171 -5.93 -2.05 -1.62
CA PHE A 171 -7.05 -2.30 -2.54
C PHE A 171 -7.38 -3.78 -2.66
N VAL A 172 -8.67 -4.09 -2.83
CA VAL A 172 -9.18 -5.40 -3.24
C VAL A 172 -10.03 -5.29 -4.49
N GLU A 173 -10.37 -6.44 -5.08
CA GLU A 173 -11.10 -6.49 -6.35
C GLU A 173 -12.40 -5.68 -6.33
N LYS A 174 -13.17 -5.75 -5.23
CA LYS A 174 -14.41 -4.97 -5.05
C LYS A 174 -14.20 -3.44 -5.07
N ASP A 175 -12.98 -2.95 -4.87
CA ASP A 175 -12.71 -1.51 -4.92
C ASP A 175 -12.67 -0.99 -6.37
N LYS A 176 -12.58 -1.87 -7.37
CA LYS A 176 -12.71 -1.49 -8.79
C LYS A 176 -14.14 -1.16 -9.21
N GLU A 177 -15.13 -1.58 -8.43
CA GLU A 177 -16.56 -1.38 -8.70
C GLU A 177 -17.09 -0.04 -8.17
N LYS A 178 -16.25 0.74 -7.47
CA LYS A 178 -16.55 2.08 -6.95
C LYS A 178 -16.15 3.16 -7.93
#